data_AF-A0A2V7V816-F1
#
_entry.id   AF-A0A2V7V816-F1
#
_cell.length_a   1.000
_cell.length_b   1.000
_cell.length_c   1.000
_cell.angle_alpha   90.00
_cell.angle_beta   90.00
_cell.angle_gamma   90.00
#
_symmetry.space_group_name_H-M   'P 1'
#
loop_
_entity.id
_entity.type
_entity.pdbx_description
1 polymer ?
#
loop_
_entity_poly.entity_id
_entity_poly.type
_entity_poly.pdbx_seq_one_letter_code
_entity_poly.pdbx_strand_id
1 'polypeptide(L)'
;RCLYVRALTPESHGNAVGVGMADVVSSRLLAGMDEHSTYMNALSAMTPAMCRKPMHFDSDAECLRAALRIAGVAPETARMVRVRNTLALDRLLVSAAFAPDLKGRDDLRVVVPSADWAFTQAGDLDPAGDLLLAAAPA
;
A
#
# COMPACT_ATOMS: atom_id res chain seq x y z
N ARG A 1 -11.04 1.59 9.28
CA ARG A 1 -10.19 1.98 8.12
C ARG A 1 -8.74 1.78 8.55
N CYS A 2 -7.88 1.26 7.68
CA CYS A 2 -6.45 1.08 7.94
C CYS A 2 -5.67 1.43 6.66
N LEU A 3 -4.54 2.12 6.79
CA LEU A 3 -3.60 2.43 5.72
C LEU A 3 -2.33 1.60 5.90
N TYR A 4 -2.06 0.73 4.93
CA TYR A 4 -0.82 -0.02 4.83
C TYR A 4 0.06 0.54 3.73
N VAL A 5 1.31 0.91 4.04
CA VAL A 5 2.30 1.36 3.04
C VAL A 5 3.39 0.31 2.90
N ARG A 6 3.51 -0.23 1.68
CA ARG A 6 4.30 -1.43 1.40
C ARG A 6 5.79 -1.18 1.22
N ALA A 7 6.19 -0.14 0.51
CA ALA A 7 7.58 0.17 0.20
C ALA A 7 7.72 1.61 -0.33
N LEU A 8 8.96 2.09 -0.37
CA LEU A 8 9.32 3.29 -1.13
C LEU A 8 9.65 2.91 -2.57
N THR A 9 9.42 3.83 -3.51
CA THR A 9 9.92 3.66 -4.88
C THR A 9 11.30 4.31 -5.01
N PRO A 10 12.14 3.89 -5.98
CA PRO A 10 13.47 4.48 -6.16
C PRO A 10 13.47 6.00 -6.32
N GLU A 11 12.42 6.54 -6.94
CA GLU A 11 12.24 7.98 -7.20
C GLU A 11 12.01 8.79 -5.92
N SER A 12 11.67 8.15 -4.80
CA SER A 12 11.60 8.86 -3.51
C SER A 12 12.98 9.17 -2.93
N HIS A 13 14.04 8.55 -3.47
CA HIS A 13 15.42 8.65 -2.96
C HIS A 13 15.51 8.33 -1.46
N GLY A 14 14.69 7.39 -0.98
CA GLY A 14 14.62 7.01 0.43
C GLY A 14 13.86 8.01 1.32
N ASN A 15 13.43 9.15 0.79
CA ASN A 15 12.63 10.09 1.55
C ASN A 15 11.23 9.51 1.80
N ALA A 16 10.90 9.34 3.08
CA ALA A 16 9.64 8.74 3.52
C ALA A 16 8.76 9.76 4.26
N VAL A 17 8.91 11.06 3.97
CA VAL A 17 8.06 12.08 4.61
C VAL A 17 6.58 11.77 4.35
N GLY A 18 5.81 11.62 5.43
CA GLY A 18 4.42 11.19 5.41
C GLY A 18 4.17 9.73 5.79
N VAL A 19 5.22 8.94 6.00
CA VAL A 19 5.11 7.57 6.54
C VAL A 19 4.35 7.54 7.86
N GLY A 20 4.44 8.59 8.67
CA GLY A 20 3.72 8.72 9.93
C GLY A 20 2.19 8.79 9.82
N MET A 21 1.64 8.89 8.60
CA MET A 21 0.20 8.78 8.34
C MET A 21 -0.27 7.33 8.18
N ALA A 22 0.65 6.39 8.00
CA ALA A 22 0.32 4.98 7.86
C ALA A 22 0.03 4.35 9.22
N ASP A 23 -0.91 3.40 9.24
CA ASP A 23 -1.19 2.61 10.44
C ASP A 23 -0.22 1.44 10.57
N VAL A 24 0.11 0.82 9.42
CA VAL A 24 1.05 -0.29 9.30
C VAL A 24 2.00 -0.03 8.13
N VAL A 25 3.26 -0.41 8.28
CA VAL A 25 4.25 -0.41 7.19
C VAL A 25 5.01 -1.73 7.16
N SER A 26 5.70 -2.02 6.08
CA SER A 26 6.63 -3.15 6.06
C SER A 26 7.97 -2.78 6.70
N SER A 27 8.68 -3.76 7.25
CA SER A 27 10.07 -3.57 7.70
C SER A 27 10.98 -3.12 6.56
N ARG A 28 10.75 -3.58 5.32
CA ARG A 28 11.51 -3.14 4.13
C ARG A 28 11.35 -1.65 3.82
N LEU A 29 10.18 -1.05 4.09
CA LEU A 29 9.97 0.39 3.89
C LEU A 29 10.88 1.17 4.82
N LEU A 30 10.91 0.79 6.10
CA LEU A 30 11.76 1.45 7.09
C LEU A 30 13.25 1.22 6.80
N ALA A 31 13.63 0.03 6.33
CA ALA A 31 15.01 -0.25 5.93
C ALA A 31 15.46 0.58 4.72
N GLY A 32 14.54 0.92 3.81
CA GLY A 32 14.80 1.79 2.66
C GLY A 32 14.70 3.30 2.96
N MET A 33 14.35 3.69 4.19
CA MET A 33 14.18 5.08 4.56
C MET A 33 15.53 5.77 4.80
N ASP A 34 15.76 6.87 4.10
CA ASP A 34 16.78 7.85 4.46
C ASP A 34 16.22 8.76 5.57
N GLU A 35 16.59 8.46 6.81
CA GLU A 35 16.13 9.22 7.97
C GLU A 35 16.55 10.69 7.90
N HIS A 36 17.75 10.99 7.39
CA HIS A 36 18.24 12.36 7.32
C HIS A 36 17.37 13.20 6.40
N SER A 37 17.17 12.76 5.15
CA SER A 37 16.30 13.45 4.20
C SER A 37 14.86 13.54 4.69
N THR A 38 14.36 12.48 5.32
CA THR A 38 13.01 12.43 5.88
C THR A 38 12.82 13.43 7.03
N TYR A 39 13.77 13.49 7.97
CA TYR A 39 13.71 14.42 9.11
C TYR A 39 13.93 15.87 8.69
N MET A 40 14.85 16.12 7.74
CA MET A 40 15.05 17.46 7.19
C MET A 40 13.78 18.00 6.53
N ASN A 41 13.07 17.16 5.77
CA ASN A 41 11.78 17.55 5.19
C ASN A 41 10.70 17.76 6.25
N ALA A 42 10.59 16.85 7.23
CA ALA A 42 9.63 17.01 8.33
C ALA A 42 9.89 18.29 9.15
N LEU A 43 11.16 18.61 9.41
CA LEU A 43 11.56 19.81 10.14
C LEU A 43 11.26 21.09 9.33
N SER A 44 11.63 21.10 8.05
CA SER A 44 11.38 22.24 7.15
C SER A 44 9.89 22.53 7.01
N ALA A 45 9.06 21.48 6.99
CA ALA A 45 7.61 21.58 6.96
C ALA A 45 6.96 21.76 8.35
N MET A 46 7.72 21.76 9.44
CA MET A 46 7.22 21.79 10.84
C MET A 46 6.21 20.67 11.16
N THR A 47 6.40 19.48 10.58
CA THR A 47 5.50 18.32 10.70
C THR A 47 6.19 17.08 11.28
N PRO A 48 6.69 17.11 12.53
CA PRO A 48 7.45 16.00 13.11
C PRO A 48 6.64 14.70 13.27
N ALA A 49 5.30 14.77 13.25
CA ALA A 49 4.46 13.58 13.24
C ALA A 49 4.60 12.76 11.94
N MET A 50 4.94 13.41 10.82
CA MET A 50 4.95 12.81 9.48
C MET A 50 6.12 11.84 9.26
N CYS A 51 7.13 11.86 10.14
CA CYS A 51 8.27 10.96 10.10
C CYS A 51 8.28 9.94 11.26
N ARG A 52 7.20 9.83 12.04
CA ARG A 52 7.08 8.78 13.07
C ARG A 52 7.04 7.41 12.42
N LYS A 53 7.76 6.45 13.00
CA LYS A 53 7.77 5.05 12.54
C LYS A 53 6.48 4.34 12.98
N PRO A 54 5.63 3.85 12.05
CA PRO A 54 4.43 3.08 12.38
C PRO A 54 4.76 1.66 12.84
N MET A 55 3.73 0.90 13.23
CA MET A 55 3.84 -0.54 13.45
C MET A 55 4.31 -1.22 12.17
N HIS A 56 5.29 -2.13 12.27
CA HIS A 56 5.85 -2.79 11.09
C HIS A 56 6.07 -4.29 11.27
N PHE A 57 6.00 -5.01 10.14
CA PHE A 57 6.19 -6.45 10.07
C PHE A 57 7.02 -6.83 8.84
N ASP A 58 7.58 -8.03 8.85
CA ASP A 58 8.58 -8.44 7.87
C ASP A 58 7.99 -8.86 6.53
N SER A 59 6.73 -9.31 6.52
CA SER A 59 6.03 -9.77 5.32
C SER A 59 4.75 -8.98 4.99
N ASP A 60 4.37 -8.94 3.71
CA ASP A 60 3.09 -8.36 3.28
C ASP A 60 1.90 -9.08 3.95
N ALA A 61 1.97 -10.40 4.11
CA ALA A 61 0.94 -11.20 4.75
C ALA A 61 0.72 -10.80 6.23
N GLU A 62 1.78 -10.57 7.00
CA GLU A 62 1.67 -10.07 8.37
C GLU A 62 1.10 -8.66 8.43
N CYS A 63 1.57 -7.76 7.56
CA CYS A 63 1.07 -6.40 7.47
C CYS A 63 -0.44 -6.38 7.15
N LEU A 64 -0.88 -7.22 6.20
CA LEU A 64 -2.29 -7.35 5.83
C LEU A 64 -3.14 -7.93 6.96
N ARG A 65 -2.66 -8.96 7.68
CA ARG A 65 -3.35 -9.49 8.86
C ARG A 65 -3.52 -8.42 9.94
N ALA A 66 -2.48 -7.64 10.22
CA ALA A 66 -2.54 -6.53 11.16
C ALA A 66 -3.54 -5.45 10.68
N ALA A 67 -3.49 -5.09 9.40
CA ALA A 67 -4.39 -4.09 8.82
C ALA A 67 -5.87 -4.50 8.90
N LEU A 68 -6.18 -5.76 8.60
CA LEU A 68 -7.54 -6.31 8.73
C LEU A 68 -8.00 -6.32 10.19
N ARG A 69 -7.11 -6.70 11.12
CA ARG A 69 -7.40 -6.68 12.56
C ARG A 69 -7.69 -5.27 13.06
N ILE A 70 -6.88 -4.29 12.69
CA ILE A 70 -7.08 -2.86 13.03
C ILE A 70 -8.38 -2.35 12.43
N ALA A 71 -8.67 -2.72 11.18
CA ALA A 71 -9.92 -2.33 10.51
C ALA A 71 -11.16 -3.03 11.07
N GLY A 72 -11.01 -4.11 11.85
CA GLY A 72 -12.11 -4.86 12.46
C GLY A 72 -12.95 -5.65 11.45
N VAL A 73 -12.35 -6.10 10.35
CA VAL A 73 -13.05 -6.80 9.25
C VAL A 73 -12.41 -8.15 8.94
N ALA A 74 -13.23 -9.10 8.53
CA ALA A 74 -12.76 -10.39 8.03
C ALA A 74 -12.21 -10.25 6.60
N PRO A 75 -11.20 -11.06 6.19
CA PRO A 75 -10.62 -10.98 4.84
C PRO A 75 -11.67 -11.03 3.72
N GLU A 76 -12.70 -11.87 3.85
CA GLU A 76 -13.69 -12.16 2.82
C GLU A 76 -14.66 -10.99 2.57
N THR A 77 -14.85 -10.13 3.57
CA THR A 77 -15.73 -8.96 3.51
C THR A 77 -14.97 -7.64 3.48
N ALA A 78 -13.64 -7.70 3.55
CA ALA A 78 -12.80 -6.52 3.56
C ALA A 78 -12.94 -5.73 2.26
N ARG A 79 -13.38 -4.49 2.38
CA ARG A 79 -13.38 -3.51 1.29
C ARG A 79 -12.00 -2.85 1.23
N MET A 80 -11.15 -3.36 0.34
CA MET A 80 -9.77 -2.92 0.18
C MET A 80 -9.56 -2.24 -1.17
N VAL A 81 -8.75 -1.18 -1.16
CA VAL A 81 -8.23 -0.53 -2.37
C VAL A 81 -6.72 -0.55 -2.28
N ARG A 82 -6.06 -0.93 -3.38
CA ARG A 82 -4.60 -0.93 -3.50
C ARG A 82 -4.20 -0.13 -4.73
N VAL A 83 -3.29 0.82 -4.55
CA VAL A 83 -2.70 1.65 -5.61
C VAL A 83 -1.21 1.37 -5.71
N ARG A 84 -0.62 1.63 -6.88
CA ARG A 84 0.84 1.46 -7.08
C ARG A 84 1.62 2.49 -6.27
N ASN A 85 1.24 3.75 -6.41
CA ASN A 85 1.79 4.89 -5.67
C ASN A 85 0.82 6.08 -5.76
N THR A 86 1.12 7.16 -5.06
CA THR A 86 0.27 8.37 -4.98
C THR A 86 0.27 9.22 -6.25
N LEU A 87 1.18 8.98 -7.19
CA LEU A 87 1.26 9.70 -8.47
C LEU A 87 0.49 8.99 -9.60
N ALA A 88 0.17 7.71 -9.43
CA ALA A 88 -0.55 6.88 -10.41
C ALA A 88 -1.85 6.35 -9.80
N LEU A 89 -2.92 7.14 -9.90
CA LEU A 89 -4.25 6.84 -9.36
C LEU A 89 -5.28 6.51 -10.44
N ASP A 90 -4.88 6.49 -11.72
CA ASP A 90 -5.71 6.08 -12.85
C ASP A 90 -6.00 4.57 -12.85
N ARG A 91 -5.17 3.79 -12.17
CA ARG A 91 -5.32 2.34 -11.99
C ARG A 91 -5.19 1.96 -10.53
N LEU A 92 -6.14 1.15 -10.08
CA LEU A 92 -6.21 0.64 -8.72
C LEU A 92 -6.80 -0.76 -8.74
N LEU A 93 -6.45 -1.55 -7.73
CA LEU A 93 -7.11 -2.82 -7.45
C LEU A 93 -8.13 -2.60 -6.35
N VAL A 94 -9.30 -3.20 -6.51
CA VAL A 94 -10.31 -3.29 -5.46
C VAL A 94 -10.55 -4.75 -5.11
N SER A 95 -10.87 -5.02 -3.85
CA SER A 95 -11.34 -6.36 -3.45
C SER A 95 -12.69 -6.69 -4.09
N ALA A 96 -13.02 -7.98 -4.18
CA ALA A 96 -14.30 -8.45 -4.72
C ALA A 96 -15.51 -7.87 -3.98
N ALA A 97 -15.35 -7.47 -2.72
CA ALA A 97 -16.39 -6.80 -1.93
C ALA A 97 -16.88 -5.46 -2.53
N PHE A 98 -16.13 -4.86 -3.46
CA PHE A 98 -16.55 -3.66 -4.19
C PHE A 98 -17.35 -3.94 -5.46
N ALA A 99 -17.51 -5.20 -5.90
CA ALA A 99 -18.21 -5.53 -7.14
C ALA A 99 -19.61 -4.90 -7.27
N PRO A 100 -20.45 -4.82 -6.21
CA PRO A 100 -21.73 -4.13 -6.28
C PRO A 100 -21.61 -2.63 -6.56
N ASP A 101 -20.56 -1.98 -6.02
CA ASP A 101 -20.35 -0.53 -6.13
C ASP A 101 -19.75 -0.10 -7.47
N LEU A 102 -19.17 -1.04 -8.21
CA LEU A 102 -18.67 -0.78 -9.57
C LEU A 102 -19.83 -0.68 -10.57
N LYS A 103 -21.00 -1.24 -10.25
CA LYS A 103 -22.16 -1.24 -11.15
C LYS A 103 -22.76 0.17 -11.24
N GLY A 104 -22.80 0.72 -12.45
CA GLY A 104 -23.41 2.04 -12.71
C GLY A 104 -22.51 3.23 -12.41
N ARG A 105 -21.20 3.01 -12.25
CA ARG A 105 -20.20 4.07 -12.22
C ARG A 105 -19.62 4.30 -13.60
N ASP A 106 -19.86 5.49 -14.15
CA ASP A 106 -19.34 5.87 -15.47
C ASP A 106 -17.87 6.32 -15.43
N ASP A 107 -17.34 6.56 -14.23
CA ASP A 107 -15.97 6.99 -13.99
C ASP A 107 -14.99 5.81 -13.72
N LEU A 108 -15.50 4.58 -13.65
CA LEU A 108 -14.70 3.38 -13.42
C LEU A 108 -14.94 2.34 -14.51
N ARG A 109 -13.87 1.66 -14.92
CA ARG A 109 -13.93 0.51 -15.83
C ARG A 109 -13.02 -0.60 -15.33
N VAL A 110 -13.54 -1.82 -15.32
CA VAL A 110 -12.73 -3.02 -15.08
C VAL A 110 -11.89 -3.30 -16.34
N VAL A 111 -10.57 -3.18 -16.21
CA VAL A 111 -9.62 -3.37 -17.33
C VAL A 111 -8.93 -4.73 -17.31
N VAL A 112 -8.94 -5.42 -16.17
CA VAL A 112 -8.41 -6.78 -15.98
C VAL A 112 -9.39 -7.59 -15.16
N PRO A 113 -9.53 -8.91 -15.40
CA PRO A 113 -10.36 -9.77 -14.56
C PRO A 113 -9.79 -9.86 -13.14
N SER A 114 -10.66 -10.20 -12.18
CA SER A 114 -10.22 -10.47 -10.80
C SER A 114 -9.30 -11.67 -10.76
N ALA A 115 -8.26 -11.59 -9.92
CA ALA A 115 -7.37 -12.70 -9.63
C ALA A 115 -7.07 -12.73 -8.13
N ASP A 116 -6.83 -13.93 -7.61
CA ASP A 116 -6.38 -14.11 -6.23
C ASP A 116 -4.95 -13.60 -6.07
N TRP A 117 -4.62 -13.14 -4.86
CA TRP A 117 -3.25 -12.76 -4.54
C TRP A 117 -2.38 -14.00 -4.34
N ALA A 118 -1.30 -14.07 -5.12
CA ALA A 118 -0.21 -14.98 -4.89
C ALA A 118 0.76 -14.38 -3.87
N PHE A 119 1.27 -15.22 -2.97
CA PHE A 119 2.31 -14.88 -2.02
C PHE A 119 3.52 -15.78 -2.23
N THR A 120 4.71 -15.21 -2.07
CA THR A 120 5.96 -15.97 -2.01
C THR A 120 6.03 -16.80 -0.73
N GLN A 121 6.99 -17.71 -0.64
CA GLN A 121 7.24 -18.49 0.58
C GLN A 121 7.55 -17.60 1.80
N ALA A 122 8.12 -16.41 1.58
CA ALA A 122 8.38 -15.44 2.64
C ALA A 122 7.13 -14.66 3.09
N GLY A 123 5.97 -14.88 2.46
CA GLY A 123 4.72 -14.19 2.78
C GLY A 123 4.57 -12.82 2.14
N ASP A 124 5.38 -12.49 1.14
CA ASP A 124 5.27 -11.27 0.36
C ASP A 124 4.39 -11.45 -0.87
N LEU A 125 3.68 -10.42 -1.31
CA LEU A 125 2.93 -10.45 -2.56
C LEU A 125 3.89 -10.75 -3.71
N ASP A 126 3.58 -11.81 -4.46
CA ASP A 126 4.38 -12.26 -5.59
C ASP A 126 4.32 -11.24 -6.74
N PRO A 127 5.44 -10.63 -7.14
CA PRO A 127 5.48 -9.69 -8.25
C PRO A 127 5.00 -10.30 -9.58
N ALA A 128 5.19 -11.60 -9.80
CA ALA A 128 4.80 -12.26 -11.04
C ALA A 128 3.27 -12.31 -11.24
N GLY A 129 2.52 -12.33 -10.14
CA GLY A 129 1.05 -12.26 -10.14
C GLY A 129 0.49 -10.87 -9.88
N ASP A 130 1.33 -9.84 -9.75
CA ASP A 130 0.88 -8.51 -9.33
C ASP A 130 0.30 -7.72 -10.51
N LEU A 131 -1.03 -7.63 -10.54
CA LEU A 131 -1.78 -6.90 -11.56
C LEU A 131 -1.41 -5.41 -11.67
N LEU A 132 -0.88 -4.78 -10.60
CA LEU A 132 -0.41 -3.38 -10.66
C LEU A 132 0.96 -3.23 -11.31
N LEU A 133 1.76 -4.30 -11.38
CA LEU A 133 3.05 -4.32 -12.05
C LEU A 133 2.93 -4.81 -13.48
N ALA A 134 2.09 -5.82 -13.72
CA ALA A 134 1.85 -6.38 -15.06
C ALA A 134 1.15 -5.39 -16.01
N ALA A 135 0.40 -4.41 -15.48
CA ALA A 135 -0.37 -3.46 -16.26
C ALA A 135 0.34 -2.12 -16.51
N ALA A 136 1.63 -2.00 -16.20
CA ALA A 136 2.41 -0.80 -16.49
C ALA A 136 2.66 -0.68 -18.01
N PRO A 137 2.44 0.48 -18.64
CA PRO A 137 2.96 0.70 -19.98
C PRO A 137 4.50 0.69 -19.94
N ALA A 138 5.11 0.23 -21.03
CA ALA A 138 6.54 0.35 -21.28
C ALA A 138 7.00 1.81 -21.31
#